data_AF-A0A933ZS47-F1
#
_entry.id   AF-A0A933ZS47-F1
#
_cell.length_a   1.000
_cell.length_b   1.000
_cell.length_c   1.000
_cell.angle_alpha   90.00
_cell.angle_beta   90.00
_cell.angle_gamma   90.00
#
_symmetry.space_group_name_H-M   'P 1'
#
loop_
_entity.id
_entity.type
_entity.pdbx_description
1 polymer ?
#
loop_
_entity_poly.entity_id
_entity_poly.type
_entity_poly.pdbx_seq_one_letter_code
_entity_poly.pdbx_strand_id
1 'polypeptide(L)'
;MRITLALSLVPPLALALGAGCFDPVGDGDRDGQGDAGRDAATTPAADSGPGYGPLDASAPPDAALARSDASLPRSDAASSPGPDAGDELFCSGDLAKISLAGGLPRPVATTSSVLFLNCCEAADLIFHAQDTFNALPSLSLFSMGGRFPEGEVDLPLTFTPVDLPLTFTPVDLPLTFTPVDLPLTFTPVDNLNASMDIGSTYYGSGPSAAAFRMHGTLTFTREEPSGPLALRVCLTLHAPGDRDDGARFFAPAAVVMGYEEAQRFSLFLLADRHLDSEAAAALPLDSLALDPQPALDLYSIRYYRQGDHFVAFAMGMTTEGLKSRLGPLPLGGLPFVAVADGQPVYRGAFGSEVSSAAPRVPFIQLAEATAEGVSVKPAMVEDSVDPRGDPRILQALEATGKLAP
;
A
#
# COMPACT_ATOMS: atom_id res chain seq x y z
N MET A 1 9.47 -38.76 10.91
CA MET A 1 9.13 -38.29 9.55
C MET A 1 9.68 -36.89 9.43
N ARG A 2 10.71 -36.69 8.60
CA ARG A 2 11.33 -35.39 8.34
C ARG A 2 10.60 -34.74 7.18
N ILE A 3 10.08 -33.55 7.40
CA ILE A 3 9.41 -32.73 6.37
C ILE A 3 10.42 -31.66 5.96
N THR A 4 10.68 -31.59 4.66
CA THR A 4 11.53 -30.58 4.02
C THR A 4 10.59 -29.54 3.40
N LEU A 5 10.65 -28.31 3.89
CA LEU A 5 9.93 -27.16 3.33
C LEU A 5 10.70 -26.58 2.15
N ALA A 6 9.98 -26.28 1.06
CA ALA A 6 10.52 -25.66 -0.14
C ALA A 6 10.58 -24.13 0.04
N LEU A 7 11.75 -23.56 -0.27
CA LEU A 7 12.00 -22.12 -0.35
C LEU A 7 11.71 -21.64 -1.78
N SER A 8 10.93 -20.57 -1.92
CA SER A 8 10.88 -19.78 -3.15
C SER A 8 11.79 -18.58 -2.98
N LEU A 9 12.93 -18.59 -3.68
CA LEU A 9 13.71 -17.39 -3.93
C LEU A 9 13.17 -16.79 -5.23
N VAL A 10 12.33 -15.76 -5.13
CA VAL A 10 12.06 -14.88 -6.27
C VAL A 10 13.04 -13.70 -6.14
N PRO A 11 14.22 -13.72 -6.79
CA PRO A 11 14.90 -12.46 -7.07
C PRO A 11 13.98 -11.62 -7.97
N PRO A 12 14.09 -10.27 -7.96
CA PRO A 12 13.41 -9.48 -8.98
C PRO A 12 13.96 -9.90 -10.35
N LEU A 13 13.20 -10.74 -11.05
CA LEU A 13 13.45 -11.01 -12.46
C LEU A 13 13.15 -9.71 -13.18
N ALA A 14 14.19 -9.04 -13.67
CA ALA A 14 14.05 -8.15 -14.80
C ALA A 14 13.33 -8.95 -15.89
N LEU A 15 12.08 -8.56 -16.18
CA LEU A 15 11.31 -9.13 -17.29
C LEU A 15 12.03 -8.79 -18.60
N ALA A 16 12.86 -9.72 -19.07
CA ALA A 16 13.16 -9.82 -20.48
C ALA A 16 11.87 -10.30 -21.17
N LEU A 17 11.13 -9.36 -21.76
CA LEU A 17 10.04 -9.63 -22.69
C LEU A 17 10.58 -10.44 -23.87
N GLY A 18 9.93 -11.55 -24.20
CA GLY A 18 10.15 -12.22 -25.47
C GLY A 18 9.59 -13.63 -25.56
N ALA A 19 8.32 -13.77 -25.94
CA ALA A 19 7.92 -14.52 -27.14
C ALA A 19 6.39 -14.71 -27.19
N GLY A 20 5.80 -14.27 -28.30
CA GLY A 20 4.58 -14.89 -28.84
C GLY A 20 3.32 -14.03 -28.80
N CYS A 21 3.16 -13.19 -29.83
CA CYS A 21 1.94 -13.00 -30.64
C CYS A 21 1.89 -11.57 -31.18
N PHE A 22 2.63 -11.27 -32.26
CA PHE A 22 2.26 -10.22 -33.21
C PHE A 22 2.97 -10.46 -34.55
N ASP A 23 2.20 -10.58 -35.62
CA ASP A 23 2.67 -10.54 -37.02
C ASP A 23 3.25 -9.15 -37.34
N PRO A 24 4.38 -9.04 -38.05
CA PRO A 24 4.90 -7.76 -38.50
C PRO A 24 4.16 -7.28 -39.77
N VAL A 25 3.51 -6.12 -39.66
CA VAL A 25 3.04 -5.34 -40.80
C VAL A 25 4.14 -4.35 -41.20
N GLY A 26 4.68 -4.56 -42.40
CA GLY A 26 5.13 -3.57 -43.39
C GLY A 26 5.93 -2.35 -42.93
N ASP A 27 7.22 -2.37 -43.25
CA ASP A 27 8.08 -1.19 -43.38
C ASP A 27 7.50 -0.20 -44.40
N GLY A 28 7.42 1.07 -43.99
CA GLY A 28 7.07 2.21 -44.83
C GLY A 28 8.02 3.37 -44.55
N ASP A 29 8.85 3.65 -45.54
CA ASP A 29 9.82 4.74 -45.66
C ASP A 29 9.32 6.10 -45.15
N ARG A 30 10.22 6.85 -44.48
CA ARG A 30 10.22 8.32 -44.53
C ARG A 30 11.57 8.93 -44.12
N ASP A 31 12.35 9.23 -45.15
CA ASP A 31 13.36 10.29 -45.15
C ASP A 31 12.69 11.66 -44.97
N GLY A 32 13.36 12.62 -44.31
CA GLY A 32 12.88 14.01 -44.32
C GLY A 32 13.46 14.98 -43.29
N GLN A 33 14.77 15.15 -43.31
CA GLN A 33 15.55 16.39 -43.13
C GLN A 33 14.80 17.73 -42.93
N GLY A 34 15.24 18.55 -41.96
CA GLY A 34 14.88 19.97 -41.86
C GLY A 34 15.49 20.70 -40.67
N ASP A 35 16.54 21.48 -40.94
CA ASP A 35 17.36 22.31 -40.06
C ASP A 35 16.89 23.79 -40.06
N ALA A 36 17.51 24.62 -39.20
CA ALA A 36 17.39 26.10 -38.99
C ALA A 36 16.35 26.56 -37.95
N GLY A 37 16.74 27.18 -36.83
CA GLY A 37 17.25 28.57 -36.68
C GLY A 37 16.08 29.47 -36.22
N ARG A 38 16.16 30.57 -35.48
CA ARG A 38 17.19 31.45 -34.88
C ARG A 38 16.40 32.48 -34.01
N ASP A 39 17.11 33.24 -33.17
CA ASP A 39 16.76 34.56 -32.58
C ASP A 39 15.70 34.60 -31.44
N ALA A 40 15.95 35.05 -30.21
CA ALA A 40 16.58 36.27 -29.62
C ALA A 40 15.65 37.50 -29.51
N ALA A 41 15.45 37.94 -28.25
CA ALA A 41 14.94 39.24 -27.75
C ALA A 41 13.44 39.52 -28.01
N THR A 42 12.66 40.21 -27.17
CA THR A 42 12.93 41.33 -26.26
C THR A 42 11.69 41.53 -25.36
N THR A 43 11.87 41.87 -24.08
CA THR A 43 10.87 42.53 -23.23
C THR A 43 10.64 43.97 -23.71
N PRO A 44 9.46 44.56 -23.45
CA PRO A 44 9.43 45.59 -22.42
C PRO A 44 8.15 45.63 -21.57
N ALA A 45 8.27 46.46 -20.54
CA ALA A 45 7.45 46.64 -19.36
C ALA A 45 6.14 47.45 -19.57
N ALA A 46 5.32 47.33 -18.51
CA ALA A 46 4.44 48.33 -17.91
C ALA A 46 3.21 48.80 -18.70
N ASP A 47 2.02 48.54 -18.14
CA ASP A 47 1.06 49.63 -17.89
C ASP A 47 0.06 49.29 -16.77
N SER A 48 -0.68 50.31 -16.35
CA SER A 48 -1.04 50.63 -14.98
C SER A 48 -2.56 50.81 -14.83
N GLY A 49 -3.16 50.08 -13.88
CA GLY A 49 -4.45 50.42 -13.20
C GLY A 49 -5.76 50.27 -14.01
N PRO A 50 -6.94 50.55 -13.41
CA PRO A 50 -7.23 50.90 -12.00
C PRO A 50 -8.41 50.10 -11.35
N GLY A 51 -8.53 50.20 -10.02
CA GLY A 51 -9.82 50.43 -9.33
C GLY A 51 -10.66 49.23 -8.90
N TYR A 52 -10.53 48.81 -7.64
CA TYR A 52 -11.59 48.09 -6.92
C TYR A 52 -12.24 49.02 -5.89
N GLY A 53 -13.55 49.22 -6.04
CA GLY A 53 -14.40 49.87 -5.04
C GLY A 53 -14.76 48.92 -3.88
N PRO A 54 -15.27 49.45 -2.76
CA PRO A 54 -15.57 48.65 -1.58
C PRO A 54 -16.90 47.90 -1.78
N LEU A 55 -16.87 46.58 -1.61
CA LEU A 55 -18.10 45.78 -1.49
C LEU A 55 -18.47 45.62 -0.03
N ASP A 56 -19.75 45.90 0.18
CA ASP A 56 -20.50 46.03 1.41
C ASP A 56 -20.62 44.70 2.15
N ALA A 57 -20.59 44.78 3.47
CA ALA A 57 -20.70 43.65 4.37
C ALA A 57 -22.17 43.27 4.54
N SER A 58 -22.52 42.04 4.16
CA SER A 58 -23.80 41.43 4.51
C SER A 58 -23.55 39.97 4.88
N ALA A 59 -23.29 39.74 6.16
CA ALA A 59 -23.20 38.41 6.76
C ALA A 59 -24.61 37.81 6.95
N PRO A 60 -24.78 36.50 6.69
CA PRO A 60 -25.78 35.68 7.37
C PRO A 60 -25.11 34.61 8.27
N PRO A 61 -25.88 33.95 9.14
CA PRO A 61 -25.48 33.71 10.53
C PRO A 61 -24.77 32.38 10.77
N ASP A 62 -23.92 32.41 11.79
CA ASP A 62 -23.51 31.32 12.70
C ASP A 62 -24.03 29.92 12.37
N ALA A 63 -23.21 29.16 11.62
CA ALA A 63 -23.11 27.73 11.80
C ALA A 63 -21.89 27.48 12.69
N ALA A 64 -22.13 27.32 13.99
CA ALA A 64 -21.14 26.86 14.96
C ALA A 64 -20.72 25.41 14.60
N LEU A 65 -19.77 25.28 13.67
CA LEU A 65 -18.94 24.10 13.56
C LEU A 65 -17.99 24.13 14.76
N ALA A 66 -18.39 23.39 15.79
CA ALA A 66 -17.46 22.94 16.81
C ALA A 66 -16.31 22.23 16.09
N ARG A 67 -15.16 22.91 16.00
CA ARG A 67 -13.89 22.27 15.72
C ARG A 67 -13.63 21.31 16.87
N SER A 68 -14.07 20.07 16.71
CA SER A 68 -13.43 18.97 17.41
C SER A 68 -12.05 18.84 16.78
N ASP A 69 -11.05 19.47 17.38
CA ASP A 69 -9.70 18.94 17.34
C ASP A 69 -9.78 17.52 17.91
N ALA A 70 -10.18 16.57 17.08
CA ALA A 70 -9.96 15.16 17.30
C ALA A 70 -8.46 14.92 17.10
N SER A 71 -7.68 15.49 18.02
CA SER A 71 -6.47 14.80 18.44
C SER A 71 -6.98 13.43 18.83
N LEU A 72 -6.54 12.39 18.11
CA LEU A 72 -6.62 11.01 18.60
C LEU A 72 -6.33 11.09 20.10
N PRO A 73 -7.15 10.51 20.98
CA PRO A 73 -6.91 10.58 22.41
C PRO A 73 -5.44 10.21 22.59
N ARG A 74 -4.63 11.18 23.04
CA ARG A 74 -3.28 10.89 23.52
C ARG A 74 -3.56 9.91 24.63
N SER A 75 -3.45 8.62 24.33
CA SER A 75 -3.65 7.58 25.32
C SER A 75 -2.65 7.94 26.41
N ASP A 76 -3.14 8.32 27.58
CA ASP A 76 -2.31 8.41 28.77
C ASP A 76 -1.47 7.14 28.76
N ALA A 77 -0.16 7.31 28.55
CA ALA A 77 0.75 6.22 28.22
C ALA A 77 0.47 5.07 29.18
N ALA A 78 -0.30 4.08 28.71
CA ALA A 78 -0.66 2.93 29.51
C ALA A 78 0.67 2.35 29.92
N SER A 79 0.92 2.31 31.23
CA SER A 79 2.23 2.17 31.83
C SER A 79 3.00 1.09 31.10
N SER A 80 3.95 1.48 30.24
CA SER A 80 4.65 0.50 29.41
C SER A 80 5.28 -0.50 30.36
N PRO A 81 4.95 -1.78 30.27
CA PRO A 81 5.52 -2.78 31.15
C PRO A 81 7.06 -2.69 31.02
N GLY A 82 7.75 -2.73 32.17
CA GLY A 82 9.20 -2.62 32.22
C GLY A 82 9.89 -3.71 31.38
N PRO A 83 11.20 -3.59 31.12
CA PRO A 83 11.92 -4.49 30.21
C PRO A 83 11.92 -5.96 30.68
N ASP A 84 11.65 -6.21 31.97
CA ASP A 84 11.55 -7.56 32.56
C ASP A 84 10.14 -8.13 32.57
N ALA A 85 9.18 -7.45 31.93
CA ALA A 85 7.83 -7.96 31.85
C ALA A 85 7.82 -9.26 31.04
N GLY A 86 7.48 -10.35 31.72
CA GLY A 86 7.40 -11.69 31.13
C GLY A 86 6.54 -11.72 29.88
N ASP A 87 6.67 -12.79 29.09
CA ASP A 87 6.13 -12.84 27.74
C ASP A 87 4.65 -12.48 27.65
N GLU A 88 3.87 -12.90 28.64
CA GLU A 88 2.43 -12.64 28.78
C GLU A 88 2.08 -11.15 28.86
N LEU A 89 2.88 -10.32 29.52
CA LEU A 89 2.63 -8.88 29.64
C LEU A 89 2.89 -8.16 28.32
N PHE A 90 3.90 -8.59 27.55
CA PHE A 90 4.14 -8.03 26.23
C PHE A 90 3.02 -8.41 25.26
N CYS A 91 2.52 -9.64 25.27
CA CYS A 91 1.45 -10.07 24.37
C CYS A 91 0.04 -9.59 24.79
N SER A 92 -0.08 -8.51 25.59
CA SER A 92 -1.34 -8.00 26.13
C SER A 92 -1.53 -6.50 25.90
N GLY A 93 -2.78 -6.05 26.02
CA GLY A 93 -3.20 -4.66 25.83
C GLY A 93 -3.79 -4.38 24.45
N ASP A 94 -4.24 -3.14 24.26
CA ASP A 94 -5.04 -2.73 23.08
C ASP A 94 -4.22 -2.02 21.99
N LEU A 95 -2.92 -1.81 22.23
CA LEU A 95 -2.03 -1.15 21.28
C LEU A 95 -1.01 -2.14 20.71
N ALA A 96 -0.80 -2.06 19.40
CA ALA A 96 0.33 -2.72 18.77
C ALA A 96 1.64 -2.10 19.27
N LYS A 97 2.67 -2.93 19.44
CA LYS A 97 3.97 -2.51 19.98
C LYS A 97 5.11 -3.39 19.50
N ILE A 98 6.29 -2.79 19.41
CA ILE A 98 7.55 -3.45 19.06
C ILE A 98 8.58 -3.24 20.17
N SER A 99 9.39 -4.25 20.43
CA SER A 99 10.61 -4.16 21.23
C SER A 99 11.76 -4.74 20.42
N LEU A 100 12.83 -4.00 20.16
CA LEU A 100 14.04 -4.54 19.49
C LEU A 100 15.11 -4.86 20.53
N ALA A 101 15.78 -6.01 20.40
CA ALA A 101 16.97 -6.37 21.19
C ALA A 101 16.82 -6.18 22.71
N GLY A 102 15.66 -6.54 23.28
CA GLY A 102 15.37 -6.36 24.71
C GLY A 102 15.15 -4.91 25.15
N GLY A 103 14.94 -3.98 24.21
CA GLY A 103 14.57 -2.59 24.48
C GLY A 103 13.18 -2.43 25.10
N LEU A 104 12.85 -1.20 25.50
CA LEU A 104 11.52 -0.90 26.01
C LEU A 104 10.47 -1.02 24.87
N PRO A 105 9.32 -1.68 25.11
CA PRO A 105 8.22 -1.73 24.16
C PRO A 105 7.78 -0.32 23.74
N ARG A 106 7.68 -0.10 22.43
CA ARG A 106 7.21 1.15 21.82
C ARG A 106 5.87 0.91 21.13
N PRO A 107 4.82 1.70 21.42
CA PRO A 107 3.58 1.62 20.68
C PRO A 107 3.82 2.03 19.23
N VAL A 108 3.19 1.31 18.30
CA VAL A 108 3.30 1.55 16.85
C VAL A 108 1.92 1.38 16.22
N ALA A 109 1.62 2.11 15.16
CA ALA A 109 0.44 1.81 14.35
C ALA A 109 0.72 0.59 13.46
N THR A 110 -0.33 -0.13 13.10
CA THR A 110 -0.23 -1.30 12.22
C THR A 110 -1.24 -1.20 11.10
N THR A 111 -0.78 -1.38 9.87
CA THR A 111 -1.64 -1.55 8.69
C THR A 111 -1.42 -2.92 8.07
N SER A 112 -2.32 -3.35 7.21
CA SER A 112 -2.29 -4.66 6.56
C SER A 112 -2.54 -4.57 5.08
N SER A 113 -1.97 -5.50 4.33
CA SER A 113 -2.23 -5.68 2.91
C SER A 113 -2.40 -7.15 2.59
N VAL A 114 -3.40 -7.47 1.77
CA VAL A 114 -3.51 -8.81 1.20
C VAL A 114 -2.57 -8.89 0.00
N LEU A 115 -1.76 -9.95 -0.03
CA LEU A 115 -0.88 -10.28 -1.13
C LEU A 115 -1.51 -11.43 -1.91
N PHE A 116 -1.66 -11.23 -3.22
CA PHE A 116 -2.16 -12.26 -4.13
C PHE A 116 -1.00 -12.95 -4.79
N LEU A 117 -0.84 -14.23 -4.46
CA LEU A 117 0.05 -15.12 -5.17
C LEU A 117 -0.83 -16.18 -5.85
N ASN A 118 -0.49 -16.57 -7.08
CA ASN A 118 -1.28 -17.54 -7.86
C ASN A 118 -1.59 -18.86 -7.13
N CYS A 119 -0.83 -19.19 -6.08
CA CYS A 119 -0.96 -20.42 -5.30
C CYS A 119 -1.36 -20.21 -3.82
N CYS A 120 -1.37 -18.98 -3.30
CA CYS A 120 -1.46 -18.71 -1.86
C CYS A 120 -2.19 -17.39 -1.56
N GLU A 121 -2.94 -17.37 -0.45
CA GLU A 121 -3.31 -16.11 0.18
C GLU A 121 -2.18 -15.69 1.11
N ALA A 122 -1.83 -14.41 1.09
CA ALA A 122 -0.86 -13.86 2.01
C ALA A 122 -1.33 -12.53 2.60
N ALA A 123 -0.85 -12.21 3.79
CA ALA A 123 -1.15 -10.99 4.51
C ALA A 123 0.16 -10.34 4.95
N ASP A 124 0.41 -9.12 4.53
CA ASP A 124 1.55 -8.30 4.96
C ASP A 124 1.07 -7.33 6.04
N LEU A 125 1.58 -7.48 7.26
CA LEU A 125 1.39 -6.54 8.34
C LEU A 125 2.56 -5.56 8.38
N ILE A 126 2.26 -4.27 8.45
CA ILE A 126 3.26 -3.21 8.40
C ILE A 126 3.18 -2.46 9.72
N PHE A 127 4.30 -2.38 10.42
CA PHE A 127 4.41 -1.65 11.66
C PHE A 127 5.03 -0.28 11.37
N HIS A 128 4.26 0.79 11.56
CA HIS A 128 4.68 2.16 11.28
C HIS A 128 5.59 2.67 12.41
N ALA A 129 6.87 2.34 12.30
CA ALA A 129 7.90 2.59 13.31
C ALA A 129 9.13 3.30 12.73
N GLN A 130 8.99 3.98 11.58
CA GLN A 130 10.05 4.66 10.85
C GLN A 130 10.80 5.67 11.72
N ASP A 131 10.07 6.47 12.48
CA ASP A 131 10.68 7.49 13.34
C ASP A 131 11.54 6.88 14.46
N THR A 132 11.27 5.62 14.81
CA THR A 132 12.00 4.92 15.88
C THR A 132 13.17 4.10 15.33
N PHE A 133 12.98 3.43 14.19
CA PHE A 133 13.92 2.43 13.69
C PHE A 133 14.57 2.80 12.35
N ASN A 134 14.20 3.94 11.75
CA ASN A 134 14.57 4.33 10.39
C ASN A 134 14.29 3.21 9.36
N ALA A 135 13.22 2.45 9.62
CA ALA A 135 12.84 1.24 8.92
C ALA A 135 11.32 1.06 9.01
N LEU A 136 10.75 0.31 8.08
CA LEU A 136 9.36 -0.12 8.04
C LEU A 136 9.31 -1.64 8.27
N PRO A 137 9.31 -2.12 9.53
CA PRO A 137 9.19 -3.54 9.78
C PRO A 137 7.87 -4.07 9.21
N SER A 138 7.94 -5.17 8.46
CA SER A 138 6.75 -5.88 8.01
C SER A 138 6.83 -7.38 8.30
N LEU A 139 5.66 -7.96 8.55
CA LEU A 139 5.46 -9.39 8.77
C LEU A 139 4.52 -9.91 7.68
N SER A 140 5.04 -10.76 6.81
CA SER A 140 4.25 -11.36 5.73
C SER A 140 3.90 -12.80 6.09
N LEU A 141 2.61 -13.09 6.26
CA LEU A 141 2.07 -14.42 6.48
C LEU A 141 1.60 -15.01 5.15
N PHE A 142 1.93 -16.26 4.89
CA PHE A 142 1.59 -16.99 3.66
C PHE A 142 0.85 -18.28 4.03
N SER A 143 -0.36 -18.44 3.51
CA SER A 143 -1.15 -19.67 3.61
C SER A 143 -1.08 -20.42 2.27
N MET A 144 -0.42 -21.57 2.24
CA MET A 144 -0.37 -22.40 1.03
C MET A 144 -1.60 -23.31 0.95
N GLY A 145 -2.33 -23.27 -0.16
CA GLY A 145 -3.39 -24.24 -0.45
C GLY A 145 -4.78 -23.92 0.12
N GLY A 146 -5.01 -22.72 0.66
CA GLY A 146 -6.34 -22.34 1.16
C GLY A 146 -6.38 -20.99 1.88
N ARG A 147 -7.59 -20.62 2.31
CA ARG A 147 -7.85 -19.44 3.15
C ARG A 147 -7.12 -19.55 4.48
N PHE A 148 -6.83 -18.42 5.12
CA PHE A 148 -6.31 -18.43 6.50
C PHE A 148 -7.25 -19.23 7.43
N PRO A 149 -6.70 -20.08 8.32
CA PRO A 149 -7.51 -20.85 9.26
C PRO A 149 -8.19 -19.92 10.27
N GLU A 150 -9.29 -20.37 10.87
CA GLU A 150 -9.87 -19.74 12.06
C GLU A 150 -9.30 -20.41 13.32
N GLY A 151 -9.02 -19.61 14.36
CA GLY A 151 -8.52 -20.11 15.64
C GLY A 151 -7.08 -19.72 15.97
N GLU A 152 -6.53 -20.36 17.00
CA GLU A 152 -5.17 -20.14 17.49
C GLU A 152 -4.19 -21.11 16.82
N VAL A 153 -3.08 -20.55 16.33
CA VAL A 153 -1.99 -21.31 15.72
C VAL A 153 -0.71 -21.01 16.48
N ASP A 154 -0.19 -22.03 17.16
CA ASP A 154 1.16 -22.02 17.72
C ASP A 154 2.18 -22.15 16.60
N LEU A 155 3.13 -21.22 16.53
CA LEU A 155 4.19 -21.23 15.53
C LEU A 155 5.51 -21.73 16.12
N PRO A 156 5.83 -23.04 16.06
CA PRO A 156 7.20 -23.50 16.19
C PRO A 156 7.92 -23.36 14.84
N LEU A 157 7.99 -22.12 14.30
CA LEU A 157 8.63 -21.90 13.01
C LEU A 157 10.15 -21.90 13.16
N THR A 158 10.75 -23.02 12.74
CA THR A 158 12.19 -23.17 12.69
C THR A 158 12.66 -23.01 11.25
N PHE A 159 13.23 -21.87 10.88
CA PHE A 159 13.89 -21.73 9.60
C PHE A 159 15.33 -22.22 9.74
N THR A 160 15.60 -23.40 9.21
CA THR A 160 16.98 -23.84 8.95
C THR A 160 17.39 -23.31 7.57
N PRO A 161 18.44 -22.49 7.46
CA PRO A 161 19.03 -22.15 6.17
C PRO A 161 19.34 -23.46 5.46
N VAL A 162 18.77 -23.63 4.28
CA VAL A 162 19.14 -24.76 3.44
C VAL A 162 20.40 -24.34 2.70
N ASP A 163 21.56 -24.73 3.23
CA ASP A 163 22.81 -24.71 2.47
C ASP A 163 22.68 -25.75 1.34
N LEU A 164 22.25 -25.31 0.15
CA LEU A 164 22.28 -26.13 -1.05
C LEU A 164 23.67 -26.03 -1.68
N PRO A 165 24.51 -27.09 -1.64
CA PRO A 165 25.67 -27.16 -2.52
C PRO A 165 25.17 -27.38 -3.94
N LEU A 166 24.91 -26.31 -4.68
CA LEU A 166 24.63 -26.37 -6.11
C LEU A 166 25.96 -26.58 -6.86
N THR A 167 26.36 -27.84 -7.01
CA THR A 167 27.32 -28.23 -8.06
C THR A 167 26.55 -28.75 -9.25
N PHE A 168 26.39 -27.92 -10.29
CA PHE A 168 25.88 -28.37 -11.58
C PHE A 168 27.00 -29.10 -12.33
N THR A 169 26.90 -30.41 -12.44
CA THR A 169 27.58 -31.16 -13.50
C THR A 169 26.55 -31.45 -14.60
N PRO A 170 26.79 -31.02 -15.85
CA PRO A 170 25.89 -31.32 -16.95
C PRO A 170 25.92 -32.83 -17.22
N VAL A 171 24.76 -33.49 -17.14
CA VAL A 171 24.57 -34.88 -17.54
C VAL A 171 23.42 -34.93 -18.52
N ASP A 172 23.72 -35.21 -19.79
CA ASP A 172 22.73 -35.52 -20.81
C ASP A 172 22.27 -36.97 -20.64
N LEU A 173 21.06 -37.19 -20.11
CA LEU A 173 20.41 -38.49 -20.09
C LEU A 173 19.00 -38.40 -20.69
N PRO A 174 18.67 -39.21 -21.71
CA PRO A 174 17.31 -39.28 -22.25
C PRO A 174 16.41 -40.07 -21.30
N LEU A 175 15.46 -39.39 -20.65
CA LEU A 175 14.43 -40.04 -19.83
C LEU A 175 13.13 -40.14 -20.63
N THR A 176 12.60 -41.36 -20.74
CA THR A 176 11.21 -41.62 -21.15
C THR A 176 10.41 -41.97 -19.89
N PHE A 177 9.31 -41.26 -19.66
CA PHE A 177 8.42 -41.50 -18.51
C PHE A 177 7.24 -42.36 -18.94
N THR A 178 7.01 -43.46 -18.24
CA THR A 178 5.73 -44.16 -18.21
C THR A 178 4.89 -43.63 -17.04
N PRO A 179 3.61 -43.28 -17.24
CA PRO A 179 2.76 -42.79 -16.16
C PRO A 179 2.47 -43.91 -15.16
N VAL A 180 2.65 -43.62 -13.87
CA VAL A 180 2.25 -44.49 -12.76
C VAL A 180 1.09 -43.80 -12.05
N ASP A 181 -0.08 -44.44 -12.05
CA ASP A 181 -1.23 -43.99 -11.27
C ASP A 181 -1.02 -44.36 -9.78
N LEU A 182 -0.57 -43.38 -8.99
CA LEU A 182 -0.53 -43.48 -7.54
C LEU A 182 -1.81 -42.88 -6.94
N PRO A 183 -2.53 -43.60 -6.06
CA PRO A 183 -3.65 -43.03 -5.31
C PRO A 183 -3.10 -42.03 -4.30
N LEU A 184 -3.13 -40.75 -4.66
CA LEU A 184 -2.80 -39.65 -3.75
C LEU A 184 -4.04 -39.32 -2.91
N THR A 185 -3.99 -39.67 -1.63
CA THR A 185 -4.89 -39.12 -0.63
C THR A 185 -4.22 -37.89 -0.04
N PHE A 186 -4.74 -36.71 -0.38
CA PHE A 186 -4.32 -35.46 0.23
C PHE A 186 -5.13 -35.29 1.53
N THR A 187 -4.49 -35.44 2.68
CA THR A 187 -4.99 -34.81 3.91
C THR A 187 -4.75 -33.29 3.79
N PRO A 188 -5.70 -32.41 4.16
CA PRO A 188 -5.44 -30.98 4.20
C PRO A 188 -4.24 -30.76 5.12
N VAL A 189 -3.18 -30.17 4.57
CA VAL A 189 -2.06 -29.72 5.37
C VAL A 189 -2.20 -28.21 5.44
N ASP A 190 -2.64 -27.70 6.59
CA ASP A 190 -2.65 -26.26 6.87
C ASP A 190 -1.20 -25.80 7.07
N ASN A 191 -0.48 -25.63 5.96
CA ASN A 191 0.90 -25.12 5.97
C ASN A 191 0.86 -23.59 6.01
N LEU A 192 0.70 -23.03 7.20
CA LEU A 192 0.92 -21.61 7.43
C LEU A 192 2.43 -21.35 7.53
N ASN A 193 2.96 -20.61 6.56
CA ASN A 193 4.32 -20.12 6.55
C ASN A 193 4.32 -18.64 6.95
N ALA A 194 5.23 -18.20 7.81
CA ALA A 194 5.42 -16.78 8.11
C ALA A 194 6.81 -16.34 7.67
N SER A 195 6.91 -15.30 6.86
CA SER A 195 8.16 -14.59 6.61
C SER A 195 8.13 -13.26 7.34
N MET A 196 9.28 -12.83 7.83
CA MET A 196 9.42 -11.51 8.39
C MET A 196 10.46 -10.75 7.59
N ASP A 197 10.12 -9.52 7.21
CA ASP A 197 11.07 -8.59 6.60
C ASP A 197 11.18 -7.38 7.53
N ILE A 198 12.22 -7.39 8.37
CA ILE A 198 12.62 -6.20 9.10
C ILE A 198 13.43 -5.39 8.12
N GLY A 199 12.72 -4.65 7.26
CA GLY A 199 13.30 -3.87 6.19
C GLY A 199 14.29 -2.84 6.72
N SER A 200 15.54 -3.26 6.94
CA SER A 200 16.65 -2.38 6.66
C SER A 200 16.74 -2.36 5.14
N THR A 201 16.55 -1.20 4.55
CA THR A 201 16.87 -0.94 3.14
C THR A 201 18.38 -1.03 2.89
N TYR A 202 19.06 -2.00 3.50
CA TYR A 202 20.40 -2.39 3.17
C TYR A 202 20.31 -3.25 1.90
N TYR A 203 20.29 -2.58 0.76
CA TYR A 203 20.70 -3.10 -0.55
C TYR A 203 22.21 -3.50 -0.54
N GLY A 204 22.74 -3.93 0.60
CA GLY A 204 24.06 -4.50 0.72
C GLY A 204 23.97 -5.97 0.34
N SER A 205 24.41 -6.28 -0.87
CA SER A 205 24.78 -7.61 -1.33
C SER A 205 25.68 -8.32 -0.31
N GLY A 206 25.07 -9.05 0.62
CA GLY A 206 25.76 -9.84 1.62
C GLY A 206 24.83 -10.95 2.09
N PRO A 207 25.00 -12.20 1.64
CA PRO A 207 24.21 -13.32 2.11
C PRO A 207 24.73 -13.75 3.48
N SER A 208 24.37 -13.02 4.54
CA SER A 208 24.23 -13.68 5.84
C SER A 208 22.82 -14.24 5.86
N ALA A 209 22.65 -15.45 5.31
CA ALA A 209 21.49 -16.29 5.56
C ALA A 209 21.54 -16.75 7.03
N ALA A 210 21.47 -15.80 7.96
CA ALA A 210 21.39 -16.11 9.37
C ALA A 210 20.10 -16.89 9.60
N ALA A 211 20.23 -18.07 10.20
CA ALA A 211 19.08 -18.84 10.66
C ALA A 211 18.32 -18.00 11.68
N PHE A 212 17.11 -17.55 11.35
CA PHE A 212 16.22 -16.95 12.32
C PHE A 212 15.10 -17.94 12.67
N ARG A 213 14.60 -17.85 13.89
CA ARG A 213 13.45 -18.59 14.38
C ARG A 213 12.45 -17.59 14.90
N MET A 214 11.18 -17.83 14.66
CA MET A 214 10.12 -17.05 15.27
C MET A 214 9.31 -17.98 16.17
N HIS A 215 9.08 -17.53 17.40
CA HIS A 215 8.22 -18.21 18.35
C HIS A 215 7.11 -17.26 18.77
N GLY A 216 5.88 -17.78 18.84
CA GLY A 216 4.76 -16.97 19.24
C GLY A 216 3.42 -17.55 18.82
N THR A 217 2.38 -16.74 19.01
CA THR A 217 1.00 -17.10 18.73
C THR A 217 0.41 -16.19 17.67
N LEU A 218 -0.35 -16.80 16.76
CA LEU A 218 -1.25 -16.11 15.85
C LEU A 218 -2.68 -16.51 16.21
N THR A 219 -3.57 -15.53 16.34
CA THR A 219 -5.00 -15.81 16.53
C THR A 219 -5.79 -15.15 15.43
N PHE A 220 -6.53 -15.97 14.70
CA PHE A 220 -7.37 -15.55 13.59
C PHE A 220 -8.82 -15.51 14.04
N THR A 221 -9.44 -14.34 13.98
CA THR A 221 -10.84 -14.13 14.40
C THR A 221 -11.62 -13.42 13.31
N ARG A 222 -12.84 -13.90 13.06
CA ARG A 222 -13.83 -13.24 12.19
C ARG A 222 -15.10 -13.06 12.99
N GLU A 223 -15.68 -11.86 12.95
CA GLU A 223 -17.01 -11.64 13.51
C GLU A 223 -18.10 -12.20 12.59
N GLU A 224 -17.90 -12.08 11.28
CA GLU A 224 -18.79 -12.58 10.24
C GLU A 224 -18.02 -13.37 9.17
N PRO A 225 -18.61 -14.39 8.53
CA PRO A 225 -17.92 -15.21 7.52
C PRO A 225 -17.34 -14.41 6.34
N SER A 226 -18.03 -13.34 5.93
CA SER A 226 -17.60 -12.42 4.84
C SER A 226 -16.85 -11.19 5.35
N GLY A 227 -16.78 -11.00 6.67
CA GLY A 227 -16.16 -9.83 7.29
C GLY A 227 -14.63 -9.83 7.21
N PRO A 228 -14.00 -8.75 7.67
CA PRO A 228 -12.56 -8.67 7.78
C PRO A 228 -12.03 -9.73 8.75
N LEU A 229 -10.82 -10.21 8.48
CA LEU A 229 -10.11 -11.11 9.38
C LEU A 229 -9.30 -10.26 10.37
N ALA A 230 -9.67 -10.32 11.65
CA ALA A 230 -8.87 -9.74 12.71
C ALA A 230 -7.79 -10.74 13.15
N LEU A 231 -6.54 -10.34 12.98
CA LEU A 231 -5.35 -11.12 13.29
C LEU A 231 -4.64 -10.56 14.52
N ARG A 232 -4.61 -11.34 15.59
CA ARG A 232 -3.73 -11.08 16.73
C ARG A 232 -2.38 -11.72 16.48
N VAL A 233 -1.31 -10.95 16.64
CA VAL A 233 0.08 -11.40 16.50
C VAL A 233 0.80 -11.17 17.80
N CYS A 234 1.48 -12.20 18.33
CA CYS A 234 2.57 -12.02 19.27
C CYS A 234 3.74 -12.89 18.89
N LEU A 235 4.86 -12.29 18.49
CA LEU A 235 6.04 -12.99 18.00
C LEU A 235 7.30 -12.50 18.71
N THR A 236 8.23 -13.42 18.92
CA THR A 236 9.62 -13.15 19.31
C THR A 236 10.55 -13.70 18.24
N LEU A 237 11.41 -12.85 17.71
CA LEU A 237 12.48 -13.19 16.79
C LEU A 237 13.67 -13.72 17.58
N HIS A 238 14.19 -14.86 17.15
CA HIS A 238 15.42 -15.44 17.66
C HIS A 238 16.41 -15.62 16.52
N ALA A 239 17.44 -14.79 16.49
CA ALA A 239 18.45 -14.75 15.44
C ALA A 239 19.84 -14.56 16.08
N PRO A 240 20.42 -15.60 16.71
CA PRO A 240 21.66 -15.48 17.46
C PRO A 240 22.79 -14.80 16.68
N GLY A 241 23.35 -13.74 17.24
CA GLY A 241 24.43 -12.96 16.62
C GLY A 241 23.95 -11.87 15.65
N ASP A 242 22.64 -11.77 15.41
CA ASP A 242 22.02 -10.63 14.74
C ASP A 242 21.72 -9.51 15.75
N ARG A 243 21.70 -8.26 15.27
CA ARG A 243 21.35 -7.09 16.09
C ARG A 243 19.88 -7.11 16.54
N ASP A 244 19.03 -7.83 15.82
CA ASP A 244 17.59 -7.91 16.03
C ASP A 244 17.19 -9.17 16.84
N ASP A 245 18.16 -9.95 17.36
CA ASP A 245 17.89 -11.08 18.25
C ASP A 245 17.09 -10.66 19.49
N GLY A 246 16.01 -11.39 19.77
CA GLY A 246 15.08 -11.05 20.85
C GLY A 246 14.12 -9.91 20.52
N ALA A 247 14.03 -9.46 19.26
CA ALA A 247 12.98 -8.53 18.85
C ALA A 247 11.58 -9.15 19.06
N ARG A 248 10.62 -8.36 19.51
CA ARG A 248 9.27 -8.79 19.86
C ARG A 248 8.26 -7.90 19.16
N PHE A 249 7.22 -8.51 18.62
CA PHE A 249 6.18 -7.86 17.82
C PHE A 249 4.82 -8.26 18.40
N PHE A 250 4.01 -7.27 18.70
CA PHE A 250 2.65 -7.49 19.16
C PHE A 250 1.70 -6.62 18.36
N ALA A 251 0.66 -7.22 17.79
CA ALA A 251 -0.49 -6.54 17.22
C ALA A 251 -1.75 -7.18 17.82
N PRO A 252 -2.56 -6.45 18.60
CA PRO A 252 -3.73 -7.04 19.26
C PRO A 252 -4.84 -7.41 18.28
N ALA A 253 -4.99 -6.63 17.21
CA ALA A 253 -5.93 -6.86 16.12
C ALA A 253 -5.45 -6.13 14.86
N ALA A 254 -4.76 -6.83 13.97
CA ALA A 254 -4.47 -6.36 12.62
C ALA A 254 -5.60 -6.78 11.67
N VAL A 255 -6.17 -5.82 10.94
CA VAL A 255 -7.34 -6.06 10.08
C VAL A 255 -6.89 -6.51 8.70
N VAL A 256 -6.97 -7.82 8.41
CA VAL A 256 -6.72 -8.36 7.08
C VAL A 256 -8.02 -8.31 6.29
N MET A 257 -8.10 -7.34 5.37
CA MET A 257 -9.31 -7.11 4.58
C MET A 257 -9.72 -8.34 3.75
N GLY A 258 -11.02 -8.59 3.64
CA GLY A 258 -11.61 -9.58 2.73
C GLY A 258 -11.69 -9.08 1.29
N TYR A 259 -12.08 -9.98 0.37
CA TYR A 259 -12.20 -9.60 -1.05
C TYR A 259 -13.29 -8.58 -1.32
N GLU A 260 -14.43 -8.76 -0.65
CA GLU A 260 -15.62 -7.92 -0.82
C GLU A 260 -15.38 -6.50 -0.29
N GLU A 261 -14.39 -6.34 0.61
CA GLU A 261 -14.06 -5.06 1.22
C GLU A 261 -13.19 -4.18 0.32
N ALA A 262 -12.65 -4.70 -0.78
CA ALA A 262 -11.80 -3.90 -1.67
C ALA A 262 -12.53 -2.67 -2.26
N GLN A 263 -13.87 -2.73 -2.32
CA GLN A 263 -14.74 -1.67 -2.82
C GLN A 263 -15.03 -0.57 -1.79
N ARG A 264 -14.59 -0.72 -0.53
CA ARG A 264 -14.86 0.24 0.53
C ARG A 264 -14.17 1.58 0.32
N PHE A 265 -13.04 1.62 -0.40
CA PHE A 265 -12.44 2.87 -0.83
C PHE A 265 -11.83 2.74 -2.21
N SER A 266 -12.05 3.73 -3.06
CA SER A 266 -11.51 3.76 -4.43
C SER A 266 -11.47 5.18 -4.99
N LEU A 267 -10.55 5.41 -5.93
CA LEU A 267 -10.51 6.59 -6.78
C LEU A 267 -10.95 6.19 -8.20
N PHE A 268 -12.13 6.64 -8.61
CA PHE A 268 -12.69 6.38 -9.93
C PHE A 268 -12.43 7.52 -10.88
N LEU A 269 -12.14 7.22 -12.14
CA LEU A 269 -12.13 8.22 -13.21
C LEU A 269 -13.57 8.49 -13.64
N LEU A 270 -13.79 9.61 -14.33
CA LEU A 270 -15.08 9.84 -14.98
C LEU A 270 -15.23 8.94 -16.21
N ALA A 271 -16.44 8.46 -16.46
CA ALA A 271 -16.76 7.72 -17.68
C ALA A 271 -16.61 8.61 -18.93
N ASP A 272 -16.99 9.89 -18.81
CA ASP A 272 -16.74 10.89 -19.84
C ASP A 272 -15.30 11.44 -19.70
N ARG A 273 -14.41 10.93 -20.56
CA ARG A 273 -13.00 11.33 -20.62
C ARG A 273 -12.76 12.67 -21.31
N HIS A 274 -13.81 13.32 -21.83
CA HIS A 274 -13.70 14.66 -22.43
C HIS A 274 -13.83 15.79 -21.39
N LEU A 275 -14.34 15.49 -20.19
CA LEU A 275 -14.37 16.44 -19.09
C LEU A 275 -12.97 16.58 -18.48
N ASP A 276 -12.49 17.81 -18.37
CA ASP A 276 -11.35 18.15 -17.52
C ASP A 276 -11.79 18.38 -16.07
N SER A 277 -10.82 18.65 -15.19
CA SER A 277 -11.11 18.86 -13.77
C SER A 277 -11.97 20.10 -13.49
N GLU A 278 -11.87 21.16 -14.31
CA GLU A 278 -12.63 22.39 -14.11
C GLU A 278 -14.10 22.19 -14.51
N ALA A 279 -14.34 21.60 -15.68
CA ALA A 279 -15.68 21.26 -16.14
C ALA A 279 -16.37 20.26 -15.20
N ALA A 280 -15.64 19.24 -14.72
CA ALA A 280 -16.16 18.29 -13.74
C ALA A 280 -16.48 18.95 -12.39
N ALA A 281 -15.69 19.94 -11.96
CA ALA A 281 -15.92 20.65 -10.70
C ALA A 281 -17.22 21.49 -10.70
N ALA A 282 -17.70 21.91 -11.87
CA ALA A 282 -18.95 22.64 -12.03
C ALA A 282 -20.21 21.76 -11.95
N LEU A 283 -20.06 20.44 -11.99
CA LEU A 283 -21.17 19.49 -11.95
C LEU A 283 -21.46 19.02 -10.50
N PRO A 284 -22.72 18.71 -10.14
CA PRO A 284 -23.04 18.05 -8.87
C PRO A 284 -22.31 16.71 -8.74
N LEU A 285 -21.78 16.40 -7.54
CA LEU A 285 -20.97 15.20 -7.31
C LEU A 285 -21.72 13.92 -7.71
N ASP A 286 -22.97 13.79 -7.27
CA ASP A 286 -23.82 12.61 -7.49
C ASP A 286 -24.30 12.46 -8.94
N SER A 287 -24.06 13.46 -9.80
CA SER A 287 -24.43 13.42 -11.22
C SER A 287 -23.31 12.89 -12.13
N LEU A 288 -22.10 12.72 -11.59
CA LEU A 288 -20.94 12.29 -12.36
C LEU A 288 -20.97 10.79 -12.63
N ALA A 289 -21.03 10.41 -13.91
CA ALA A 289 -20.88 9.03 -14.32
C ALA A 289 -19.41 8.58 -14.12
N LEU A 290 -19.21 7.51 -13.37
CA LEU A 290 -17.89 6.95 -13.06
C LEU A 290 -17.51 5.85 -14.06
N ASP A 291 -16.22 5.74 -14.36
CA ASP A 291 -15.65 4.58 -15.04
C ASP A 291 -15.92 3.31 -14.22
N PRO A 292 -16.32 2.17 -14.82
CA PRO A 292 -16.56 0.94 -14.09
C PRO A 292 -15.31 0.39 -13.38
N GLN A 293 -14.10 0.78 -13.81
CA GLN A 293 -12.85 0.35 -13.19
C GLN A 293 -12.21 1.51 -12.42
N PRO A 294 -11.88 1.33 -11.13
CA PRO A 294 -11.17 2.36 -10.38
C PRO A 294 -9.75 2.54 -10.90
N ALA A 295 -9.25 3.79 -10.86
CA ALA A 295 -7.83 4.06 -11.09
C ALA A 295 -6.98 3.47 -9.96
N LEU A 296 -7.46 3.63 -8.73
CA LEU A 296 -6.89 3.09 -7.50
C LEU A 296 -8.02 2.50 -6.64
N ASP A 297 -7.81 1.30 -6.13
CA ASP A 297 -8.67 0.61 -5.16
C ASP A 297 -7.83 0.16 -3.95
N LEU A 298 -8.46 -0.46 -2.95
CA LEU A 298 -7.73 -0.93 -1.77
C LEU A 298 -6.71 -2.04 -2.04
N TYR A 299 -6.77 -2.73 -3.18
CA TYR A 299 -5.74 -3.69 -3.57
C TYR A 299 -4.49 -3.02 -4.13
N SER A 300 -4.65 -1.87 -4.76
CA SER A 300 -3.53 -1.06 -5.22
C SER A 300 -2.89 -0.21 -4.11
N ILE A 301 -3.54 -0.12 -2.95
CA ILE A 301 -3.10 0.71 -1.81
C ILE A 301 -2.51 -0.18 -0.71
N ARG A 302 -1.25 0.05 -0.36
CA ARG A 302 -0.58 -0.61 0.76
C ARG A 302 -1.05 -0.02 2.09
N TYR A 303 -1.00 1.29 2.19
CA TYR A 303 -1.53 2.10 3.30
C TYR A 303 -1.77 3.54 2.84
N TYR A 304 -2.57 4.25 3.61
CA TYR A 304 -2.88 5.67 3.46
C TYR A 304 -2.40 6.41 4.69
N ARG A 305 -1.46 7.34 4.55
CA ARG A 305 -0.96 8.15 5.66
C ARG A 305 -1.83 9.38 5.85
N GLN A 306 -2.48 9.48 7.01
CA GLN A 306 -3.46 10.53 7.29
C GLN A 306 -2.83 11.91 7.31
N GLY A 307 -1.66 12.08 7.94
CA GLY A 307 -1.04 13.39 8.15
C GLY A 307 -0.71 14.17 6.88
N ASP A 308 -0.33 13.51 5.79
CA ASP A 308 0.05 14.14 4.52
C ASP A 308 -0.72 13.63 3.30
N HIS A 309 -1.72 12.77 3.53
CA HIS A 309 -2.55 12.15 2.49
C HIS A 309 -1.70 11.40 1.42
N PHE A 310 -0.63 10.74 1.87
CA PHE A 310 0.18 9.87 1.02
C PHE A 310 -0.46 8.49 0.87
N VAL A 311 -0.58 8.05 -0.38
CA VAL A 311 -1.07 6.73 -0.77
C VAL A 311 0.11 5.88 -1.16
N ALA A 312 0.51 4.96 -0.28
CA ALA A 312 1.55 3.97 -0.59
C ALA A 312 0.98 2.88 -1.50
N PHE A 313 1.73 2.48 -2.53
CA PHE A 313 1.34 1.44 -3.46
C PHE A 313 1.58 0.04 -2.89
N ALA A 314 0.58 -0.82 -3.05
CA ALA A 314 0.69 -2.25 -2.77
C ALA A 314 1.56 -2.95 -3.81
N MET A 315 1.94 -4.19 -3.50
CA MET A 315 2.73 -5.03 -4.39
C MET A 315 2.03 -5.17 -5.75
N GLY A 316 2.76 -4.89 -6.83
CA GLY A 316 2.25 -4.95 -8.21
C GLY A 316 1.70 -3.63 -8.75
N MET A 317 1.48 -2.61 -7.91
CA MET A 317 1.19 -1.26 -8.37
C MET A 317 2.47 -0.43 -8.44
N THR A 318 2.67 0.28 -9.55
CA THR A 318 3.81 1.18 -9.76
C THR A 318 3.34 2.52 -10.30
N THR A 319 4.19 3.55 -10.20
CA THR A 319 3.92 4.85 -10.80
C THR A 319 3.71 4.76 -12.31
N GLU A 320 4.50 3.94 -13.01
CA GLU A 320 4.37 3.70 -14.45
C GLU A 320 3.07 2.96 -14.77
N GLY A 321 2.69 1.97 -13.94
CA GLY A 321 1.43 1.26 -14.06
C GLY A 321 0.23 2.19 -13.90
N LEU A 322 0.28 3.10 -12.91
CA LEU A 322 -0.73 4.14 -12.73
C LEU A 322 -0.79 5.07 -13.95
N LYS A 323 0.35 5.63 -14.39
CA LYS A 323 0.43 6.49 -15.58
C LYS A 323 -0.13 5.80 -16.83
N SER A 324 0.19 4.52 -17.03
CA SER A 324 -0.33 3.74 -18.15
C SER A 324 -1.84 3.55 -18.08
N ARG A 325 -2.40 3.35 -16.89
CA ARG A 325 -3.86 3.22 -16.68
C ARG A 325 -4.60 4.55 -16.91
N LEU A 326 -3.99 5.66 -16.53
CA LEU A 326 -4.56 6.99 -16.69
C LEU A 326 -4.52 7.48 -18.15
N GLY A 327 -3.49 7.05 -18.90
CA GLY A 327 -3.26 7.50 -20.27
C GLY A 327 -2.73 8.95 -20.33
N PRO A 328 -2.80 9.61 -21.50
CA PRO A 328 -2.37 11.00 -21.63
C PRO A 328 -3.18 11.92 -20.71
N LEU A 329 -2.50 12.73 -19.90
CA LEU A 329 -3.14 13.71 -19.04
C LEU A 329 -3.45 15.01 -19.81
N PRO A 330 -4.70 15.51 -19.81
CA PRO A 330 -5.00 16.83 -20.34
C PRO A 330 -4.35 17.92 -19.49
N LEU A 331 -4.13 19.10 -20.06
CA LEU A 331 -3.58 20.26 -19.33
C LEU A 331 -4.42 20.64 -18.10
N GLY A 332 -5.74 20.54 -18.21
CA GLY A 332 -6.68 20.78 -17.10
C GLY A 332 -6.76 19.65 -16.06
N GLY A 333 -5.94 18.60 -16.18
CA GLY A 333 -5.95 17.44 -15.30
C GLY A 333 -7.10 16.47 -15.58
N LEU A 334 -6.86 15.18 -15.35
CA LEU A 334 -7.85 14.13 -15.54
C LEU A 334 -8.69 13.98 -14.26
N PRO A 335 -10.00 14.27 -14.26
CA PRO A 335 -10.81 14.25 -13.05
C PRO A 335 -10.98 12.82 -12.49
N PHE A 336 -11.03 12.74 -11.17
CA PHE A 336 -11.42 11.53 -10.44
C PHE A 336 -12.43 11.85 -9.34
N VAL A 337 -13.13 10.82 -8.85
CA VAL A 337 -14.00 10.86 -7.68
C VAL A 337 -13.49 9.86 -6.65
N ALA A 338 -13.26 10.34 -5.42
CA ALA A 338 -13.03 9.48 -4.28
C ALA A 338 -14.37 8.93 -3.80
N VAL A 339 -14.48 7.61 -3.70
CA VAL A 339 -15.67 6.89 -3.26
C VAL A 339 -15.32 6.13 -1.99
N ALA A 340 -16.14 6.26 -0.96
CA ALA A 340 -16.03 5.50 0.29
C ALA A 340 -17.36 4.80 0.60
N ASP A 341 -17.31 3.50 0.85
CA ASP A 341 -18.47 2.64 1.09
C ASP A 341 -19.59 2.83 0.05
N GLY A 342 -19.18 2.88 -1.22
CA GLY A 342 -20.07 3.08 -2.37
C GLY A 342 -20.63 4.50 -2.54
N GLN A 343 -20.27 5.45 -1.66
CA GLN A 343 -20.74 6.83 -1.72
C GLN A 343 -19.65 7.77 -2.28
N PRO A 344 -19.95 8.60 -3.28
CA PRO A 344 -19.07 9.69 -3.68
C PRO A 344 -18.78 10.63 -2.50
N VAL A 345 -17.49 10.91 -2.28
CA VAL A 345 -17.04 11.79 -1.19
C VAL A 345 -16.58 13.13 -1.72
N TYR A 346 -15.62 13.12 -2.66
CA TYR A 346 -15.08 14.35 -3.25
C TYR A 346 -14.56 14.13 -4.67
N ARG A 347 -14.40 15.24 -5.41
CA ARG A 347 -13.74 15.27 -6.73
C ARG A 347 -12.30 15.69 -6.58
N GLY A 348 -11.41 15.03 -7.30
CA GLY A 348 -10.03 15.47 -7.46
C GLY A 348 -9.57 15.39 -8.91
N ALA A 349 -8.27 15.58 -9.12
CA ALA A 349 -7.67 15.48 -10.46
C ALA A 349 -6.29 14.83 -10.44
N PHE A 350 -5.96 14.05 -11.48
CA PHE A 350 -4.59 13.71 -11.80
C PHE A 350 -3.98 14.82 -12.66
N GLY A 351 -3.02 15.53 -12.11
CA GLY A 351 -2.35 16.67 -12.75
C GLY A 351 -1.01 16.32 -13.37
N SER A 352 -0.65 17.05 -14.43
CA SER A 352 0.70 17.08 -14.98
C SER A 352 1.48 18.29 -14.44
N GLU A 353 2.81 18.22 -14.42
CA GLU A 353 3.70 19.31 -13.98
C GLU A 353 3.63 20.57 -14.85
N VAL A 354 3.10 20.45 -16.07
CA VAL A 354 3.22 21.47 -17.10
C VAL A 354 2.22 22.62 -16.90
N SER A 355 1.27 22.47 -15.96
CA SER A 355 0.25 23.48 -15.71
C SER A 355 0.64 24.35 -14.51
N SER A 356 0.94 25.62 -14.77
CA SER A 356 0.92 26.66 -13.73
C SER A 356 -0.48 26.87 -13.14
N ALA A 357 -1.51 26.33 -13.78
CA ALA A 357 -2.87 26.25 -13.25
C ALA A 357 -3.02 24.97 -12.43
N ALA A 358 -2.76 25.07 -11.12
CA ALA A 358 -3.12 24.02 -10.18
C ALA A 358 -4.66 23.85 -10.16
N PRO A 359 -5.18 22.62 -10.14
CA PRO A 359 -6.61 22.39 -10.04
C PRO A 359 -7.19 23.04 -8.76
N ARG A 360 -8.42 23.55 -8.86
CA ARG A 360 -9.19 24.07 -7.70
C ARG A 360 -9.83 22.96 -6.86
N VAL A 361 -9.34 21.73 -7.01
CA VAL A 361 -9.78 20.52 -6.34
C VAL A 361 -8.54 19.79 -5.80
N PRO A 362 -8.67 18.90 -4.81
CA PRO A 362 -7.55 18.03 -4.42
C PRO A 362 -6.96 17.32 -5.63
N PHE A 363 -5.64 17.16 -5.68
CA PHE A 363 -5.01 16.65 -6.90
C PHE A 363 -3.79 15.78 -6.62
N ILE A 364 -3.52 14.85 -7.52
CA ILE A 364 -2.34 13.99 -7.52
C ILE A 364 -1.44 14.45 -8.66
N GLN A 365 -0.25 14.93 -8.34
CA GLN A 365 0.73 15.37 -9.34
C GLN A 365 1.61 14.18 -9.75
N LEU A 366 1.34 13.58 -10.90
CA LEU A 366 2.00 12.31 -11.30
C LEU A 366 3.51 12.42 -11.54
N ALA A 367 4.02 13.63 -11.72
CA ALA A 367 5.45 13.85 -11.87
C ALA A 367 6.19 13.85 -10.53
N GLU A 368 5.48 14.07 -9.42
CA GLU A 368 6.00 13.91 -8.05
C GLU A 368 5.73 12.52 -7.46
N ALA A 369 5.08 11.64 -8.25
CA ALA A 369 4.87 10.26 -7.85
C ALA A 369 6.22 9.55 -7.67
N THR A 370 6.35 8.82 -6.56
CA THR A 370 7.57 8.07 -6.23
C THR A 370 7.39 6.60 -6.61
N ALA A 371 8.43 5.78 -6.49
CA ALA A 371 8.27 4.33 -6.62
C ALA A 371 7.34 3.75 -5.53
N GLU A 372 7.23 4.42 -4.38
CA GLU A 372 6.47 3.94 -3.23
C GLU A 372 5.00 4.35 -3.25
N GLY A 373 4.63 5.39 -3.99
CA GLY A 373 3.28 5.95 -3.90
C GLY A 373 3.11 7.35 -4.44
N VAL A 374 1.95 7.93 -4.14
CA VAL A 374 1.54 9.28 -4.56
C VAL A 374 0.96 10.08 -3.40
N SER A 375 1.25 11.38 -3.36
CA SER A 375 0.57 12.31 -2.45
C SER A 375 -0.68 12.89 -3.12
N VAL A 376 -1.80 12.84 -2.42
CA VAL A 376 -2.99 13.62 -2.78
C VAL A 376 -2.81 15.00 -2.16
N LYS A 377 -2.60 16.05 -2.93
CA LYS A 377 -2.44 17.43 -2.46
C LYS A 377 -3.80 18.11 -2.22
N PRO A 378 -3.87 19.12 -1.32
CA PRO A 378 -5.10 19.88 -1.12
C PRO A 378 -5.45 20.70 -2.36
N ALA A 379 -6.71 21.13 -2.46
CA ALA A 379 -7.08 22.18 -3.40
C ALA A 379 -6.34 23.48 -3.07
N MET A 380 -5.90 24.22 -4.09
CA MET A 380 -5.35 25.57 -3.90
C MET A 380 -6.46 26.62 -3.78
N VAL A 381 -7.42 26.38 -2.90
CA VAL A 381 -8.53 27.30 -2.61
C VAL A 381 -8.45 27.67 -1.13
N GLU A 382 -8.13 28.93 -0.88
CA GLU A 382 -8.07 29.51 0.46
C GLU A 382 -9.44 29.33 1.15
N ASP A 383 -9.42 29.00 2.44
CA ASP A 383 -10.61 28.76 3.29
C ASP A 383 -11.53 27.58 2.93
N SER A 384 -11.15 26.71 1.99
CA SER A 384 -11.91 25.48 1.74
C SER A 384 -11.63 24.40 2.80
N VAL A 385 -12.69 23.74 3.28
CA VAL A 385 -12.55 22.54 4.12
C VAL A 385 -11.90 21.45 3.28
N ASP A 386 -10.81 20.88 3.77
CA ASP A 386 -10.08 19.83 3.06
C ASP A 386 -10.91 18.53 3.02
N PRO A 387 -11.44 18.14 1.85
CA PRO A 387 -12.31 16.98 1.76
C PRO A 387 -11.55 15.65 1.87
N ARG A 388 -10.20 15.66 1.81
CA ARG A 388 -9.39 14.46 1.97
C ARG A 388 -9.47 13.89 3.39
N GLY A 389 -9.82 14.72 4.37
CA GLY A 389 -10.06 14.34 5.76
C GLY A 389 -11.51 13.98 6.08
N ASP A 390 -12.36 13.74 5.07
CA ASP A 390 -13.76 13.33 5.30
C ASP A 390 -13.83 12.05 6.14
N PRO A 391 -14.60 12.02 7.25
CA PRO A 391 -14.67 10.86 8.14
C PRO A 391 -15.05 9.55 7.45
N ARG A 392 -15.81 9.60 6.35
CA ARG A 392 -16.19 8.39 5.59
C ARG A 392 -14.98 7.71 4.97
N ILE A 393 -14.02 8.50 4.47
CA ILE A 393 -12.77 7.98 3.89
C ILE A 393 -11.92 7.35 4.98
N LEU A 394 -11.71 8.08 6.08
CA LEU A 394 -10.88 7.62 7.19
C LEU A 394 -11.46 6.34 7.81
N GLN A 395 -12.78 6.27 7.99
CA GLN A 395 -13.46 5.07 8.49
C GLN A 395 -13.32 3.87 7.55
N ALA A 396 -13.47 4.06 6.23
CA ALA A 396 -13.29 2.98 5.25
C ALA A 396 -11.85 2.45 5.23
N LEU A 397 -10.86 3.34 5.34
CA LEU A 397 -9.45 2.97 5.41
C LEU A 397 -9.09 2.31 6.75
N GLU A 398 -9.61 2.82 7.87
CA GLU A 398 -9.38 2.24 9.21
C GLU A 398 -9.95 0.83 9.31
N ALA A 399 -11.22 0.66 8.89
CA ALA A 399 -11.92 -0.61 8.96
C ALA A 399 -11.37 -1.67 7.99
N THR A 400 -10.46 -1.32 7.09
CA THR A 400 -9.74 -2.24 6.20
C THR A 400 -8.26 -2.40 6.56
N GLY A 401 -7.83 -1.80 7.68
CA GLY A 401 -6.44 -1.84 8.12
C GLY A 401 -5.49 -1.06 7.22
N LYS A 402 -5.98 -0.06 6.47
CA LYS A 402 -5.21 0.72 5.51
C LYS A 402 -4.83 2.11 6.02
N LEU A 403 -5.49 2.61 7.05
CA LEU A 403 -5.19 3.93 7.61
C LEU A 403 -3.92 3.88 8.48
N ALA A 404 -2.91 4.65 8.08
CA ALA A 404 -1.69 4.91 8.84
C ALA A 404 -1.73 6.34 9.43
N PRO A 405 -1.14 6.56 10.61
CA PRO A 405 -1.10 7.87 11.26
C PRO A 405 -0.30 8.91 10.47
#